data_AF-A0AAP0QPY1-F1
#
_entry.id   AF-A0AAP0QPY1-F1
#
_cell.length_a   1.000
_cell.length_b   1.000
_cell.length_c   1.000
_cell.angle_alpha   90.00
_cell.angle_beta   90.00
_cell.angle_gamma   90.00
#
_symmetry.space_group_name_H-M   'P 1'
#
loop_
_entity.id
_entity.type
_entity.pdbx_description
1 polymer ?
#
loop_
_entity_poly.entity_id
_entity_poly.type
_entity_poly.pdbx_seq_one_letter_code
_entity_poly.pdbx_strand_id
1 'polypeptide(L)'
;MAATPNRQFKNICVLSGFTYGKHKEFVEAAIDLGRSIAARKLHLVYGGGNRGLSKMVSEAAFIRGSQVLGIIPRVLKPLGSC
;
A
#
# COMPACT_ATOMS: atom_id res chain seq x y z
N MET A 1 -4.78 0.39 37.24
CA MET A 1 -3.99 0.46 35.98
C MET A 1 -4.83 -0.19 34.88
N ALA A 2 -5.45 0.60 34.01
CA ALA A 2 -6.28 0.06 32.93
C ALA A 2 -5.37 -0.54 31.85
N ALA A 3 -5.48 -1.85 31.62
CA ALA A 3 -4.81 -2.51 30.50
C ALA A 3 -5.30 -1.89 29.19
N THR A 4 -4.39 -1.34 28.39
CA THR A 4 -4.69 -0.87 27.05
C THR A 4 -5.18 -2.08 26.25
N PRO A 5 -6.40 -2.06 25.68
CA PRO A 5 -6.87 -3.20 24.89
C PRO A 5 -5.89 -3.43 23.74
N ASN A 6 -5.40 -4.66 23.61
CA ASN A 6 -4.50 -5.08 22.54
C ASN A 6 -5.23 -5.01 21.20
N ARG A 7 -5.30 -3.80 20.63
CA ARG A 7 -6.01 -3.53 19.39
C ARG A 7 -5.14 -4.01 18.23
N GLN A 8 -5.37 -5.25 17.81
CA GLN A 8 -4.71 -5.78 16.63
C GLN A 8 -5.13 -4.97 15.39
N PHE A 9 -4.19 -4.21 14.84
CA PHE A 9 -4.38 -3.54 13.56
C PHE A 9 -4.42 -4.61 12.45
N LYS A 10 -5.44 -4.54 11.59
CA LYS A 10 -5.59 -5.43 10.43
C LYS A 10 -5.25 -4.74 9.11
N ASN A 11 -5.38 -3.42 9.05
CA ASN A 11 -5.22 -2.64 7.82
C ASN A 11 -4.18 -1.54 8.03
N ILE A 12 -3.31 -1.33 7.03
CA ILE A 12 -2.34 -0.24 6.98
C ILE A 12 -2.69 0.63 5.77
N CYS A 13 -2.82 1.94 5.99
CA CYS A 13 -2.95 2.92 4.92
C CYS A 13 -1.58 3.46 4.55
N VAL A 14 -1.18 3.37 3.28
CA VAL A 14 0.08 3.92 2.77
C VAL A 14 -0.21 5.17 1.94
N LEU A 15 0.36 6.28 2.38
CA LEU A 15 0.41 7.53 1.63
C LEU A 15 1.82 7.70 1.06
N SER A 16 1.93 7.85 -0.25
CA SER A 16 3.20 8.13 -0.92
C SER A 16 3.01 9.16 -2.03
N GLY A 17 4.11 9.76 -2.46
CA GLY A 17 4.13 10.55 -3.68
C GLY A 17 3.77 9.72 -4.92
N PHE A 18 3.29 10.41 -5.96
CA PHE A 18 2.98 9.81 -7.27
C PHE A 18 4.25 9.48 -8.08
N THR A 19 5.41 10.00 -7.67
CA THR A 19 6.72 9.76 -8.29
C THR A 19 7.50 8.68 -7.54
N TYR A 20 8.42 8.00 -8.22
CA TYR A 20 9.30 6.98 -7.62
C TYR A 20 10.42 7.58 -6.76
N GLY A 21 10.57 8.91 -6.77
CA GLY A 21 11.75 9.59 -6.24
C GLY A 21 12.94 9.53 -7.22
N LYS A 22 14.05 10.18 -6.85
CA LYS A 22 15.31 10.18 -7.62
C LYS A 22 16.23 8.99 -7.28
N HIS A 23 15.98 8.37 -6.14
CA HIS A 23 16.83 7.38 -5.49
C HIS A 23 16.16 6.02 -5.55
N LYS A 24 16.90 4.98 -5.94
CA LYS A 24 16.39 3.60 -6.09
C LYS A 24 16.01 2.99 -4.74
N GLU A 25 16.64 3.48 -3.68
CA GLU A 25 16.45 3.10 -2.29
C GLU A 25 14.98 3.26 -1.85
N PHE A 26 14.25 4.24 -2.39
CA PHE A 26 12.82 4.39 -2.10
C PHE A 26 11.97 3.27 -2.70
N VAL A 27 12.34 2.77 -3.88
CA VAL A 27 11.64 1.66 -4.53
C VAL A 27 11.89 0.37 -3.78
N GLU A 28 13.13 0.12 -3.38
CA GLU A 28 13.51 -1.05 -2.56
C GLU A 28 12.78 -1.02 -1.21
N ALA A 29 12.79 0.11 -0.51
CA ALA A 29 12.07 0.28 0.74
C ALA A 29 10.55 0.09 0.58
N ALA A 30 9.95 0.55 -0.53
CA ALA A 30 8.53 0.36 -0.81
C ALA A 30 8.19 -1.13 -1.02
N ILE A 31 9.05 -1.86 -1.74
CA ILE A 31 8.90 -3.31 -1.94
C ILE A 31 9.00 -4.02 -0.58
N ASP A 32 10.02 -3.73 0.21
CA ASP A 32 10.24 -4.38 1.50
C ASP A 32 9.14 -4.07 2.52
N LEU A 33 8.57 -2.87 2.46
CA LEU A 33 7.35 -2.52 3.20
C LEU A 33 6.19 -3.43 2.80
N GLY A 34 5.90 -3.58 1.50
CA GLY A 34 4.81 -4.44 1.02
C GLY A 34 5.01 -5.90 1.43
N ARG A 35 6.25 -6.39 1.38
CA ARG A 35 6.60 -7.75 1.86
C ARG A 35 6.35 -7.91 3.35
N SER A 36 6.72 -6.91 4.15
CA SER A 36 6.55 -6.92 5.60
C SER A 36 5.07 -6.90 6.00
N ILE A 37 4.24 -6.15 5.28
CA ILE A 37 2.78 -6.11 5.46
C ILE A 37 2.19 -7.51 5.24
N ALA A 38 2.60 -8.18 4.16
CA ALA A 38 2.14 -9.53 3.85
C ALA A 38 2.63 -10.59 4.85
N ALA A 39 3.90 -10.52 5.25
CA ALA A 39 4.46 -11.42 6.25
C ALA A 39 3.68 -11.37 7.58
N ARG A 40 3.17 -10.19 7.94
CA ARG A 40 2.37 -9.96 9.15
C ARG A 40 0.88 -10.25 8.97
N LYS A 41 0.45 -10.76 7.81
CA LYS A 41 -0.96 -11.01 7.44
C LYS A 41 -1.83 -9.76 7.58
N LEU A 42 -1.26 -8.59 7.32
CA LEU A 42 -1.97 -7.32 7.31
C LEU A 42 -2.50 -7.03 5.91
N HIS A 43 -3.51 -6.17 5.83
CA HIS A 43 -4.09 -5.70 4.59
C HIS A 43 -3.62 -4.27 4.30
N LEU A 44 -3.51 -3.94 3.01
CA LEU A 44 -3.05 -2.64 2.55
C LEU A 44 -4.20 -1.82 2.00
N VAL A 45 -4.26 -0.54 2.39
CA VAL A 45 -5.11 0.48 1.78
C VAL A 45 -4.20 1.54 1.16
N TYR A 46 -4.47 1.97 -0.07
CA TYR A 46 -3.70 3.02 -0.75
C TYR A 46 -4.56 3.82 -1.73
N GLY A 47 -4.00 4.88 -2.33
CA GLY A 47 -4.70 5.80 -3.22
C GLY A 47 -5.12 5.25 -4.60
N GLY A 48 -5.00 3.94 -4.86
CA GLY A 48 -5.50 3.30 -6.09
C GLY A 48 -4.83 3.73 -7.40
N GLY A 49 -3.75 4.52 -7.34
CA GLY A 49 -3.01 4.98 -8.51
C GLY A 49 -2.27 3.86 -9.20
N ASN A 50 -2.10 3.97 -10.52
CA ASN A 50 -1.43 2.94 -11.34
C ASN A 50 0.08 3.16 -11.52
N ARG A 51 0.70 4.09 -10.79
CA ARG A 51 2.13 4.43 -10.84
C ARG A 51 2.64 4.92 -9.48
N GLY A 52 3.97 4.94 -9.32
CA GLY A 52 4.65 5.50 -8.15
C GLY A 52 4.93 4.46 -7.06
N LEU A 53 5.43 4.93 -5.90
CA LEU A 53 5.85 4.06 -4.80
C LEU A 53 4.68 3.27 -4.21
N SER A 54 3.50 3.87 -4.06
CA SER A 54 2.33 3.18 -3.50
C SER A 54 1.89 1.99 -4.35
N LYS A 55 2.10 2.03 -5.68
CA LYS A 55 1.90 0.87 -6.53
C LYS A 55 2.93 -0.23 -6.27
N MET A 56 4.19 0.11 -6.07
CA MET A 56 5.22 -0.88 -5.74
C MET A 56 4.93 -1.59 -4.41
N VAL A 57 4.47 -0.85 -3.39
CA VAL A 57 4.04 -1.44 -2.12
C VAL A 57 2.84 -2.37 -2.34
N SER A 58 1.86 -1.92 -3.15
CA SER A 58 0.63 -2.66 -3.37
C SER A 58 0.83 -3.96 -4.15
N GLU A 59 1.65 -3.94 -5.19
CA GLU A 59 2.04 -5.15 -5.92
C GLU A 59 2.83 -6.11 -5.03
N ALA A 60 3.81 -5.61 -4.27
CA ALA A 60 4.61 -6.44 -3.38
C ALA A 60 3.78 -7.12 -2.28
N ALA A 61 2.77 -6.43 -1.73
CA ALA A 61 1.83 -6.99 -0.77
C ALA A 61 0.87 -7.99 -1.44
N PHE A 62 0.30 -7.64 -2.60
CA PHE A 62 -0.66 -8.46 -3.33
C PHE A 62 -0.09 -9.80 -3.78
N ILE A 63 1.11 -9.79 -4.37
CA ILE A 63 1.81 -11.01 -4.84
C ILE A 63 2.03 -12.01 -3.69
N ARG A 64 2.15 -11.52 -2.45
CA ARG A 64 2.34 -12.34 -1.25
C ARG A 64 1.05 -12.72 -0.54
N GLY A 65 -0.11 -12.45 -1.15
CA GLY A 65 -1.40 -12.89 -0.65
C GLY A 65 -2.08 -11.94 0.33
N SER A 66 -1.58 -10.71 0.51
CA SER A 66 -2.32 -9.70 1.26
C SER A 66 -3.48 -9.14 0.45
N GLN A 67 -4.60 -8.86 1.13
CA GLN A 67 -5.67 -8.05 0.55
C GLN A 67 -5.20 -6.61 0.37
N VAL A 68 -5.54 -6.03 -0.78
CA VAL A 68 -5.17 -4.66 -1.16
C VAL A 68 -6.43 -3.92 -1.61
N LEU A 69 -6.69 -2.77 -1.00
CA LEU A 69 -7.77 -1.86 -1.35
C LEU A 69 -7.21 -0.55 -1.92
N GLY A 70 -7.51 -0.28 -3.19
CA GLY A 70 -7.22 0.99 -3.84
C GLY A 70 -8.42 1.94 -3.80
N ILE A 71 -8.24 3.15 -3.28
CA ILE A 71 -9.29 4.19 -3.23
C ILE A 71 -8.88 5.32 -4.15
N ILE A 72 -9.57 5.47 -5.28
CA ILE A 72 -9.33 6.54 -6.26
C ILE A 72 -10.61 7.37 -6.48
N PRO A 73 -10.54 8.71 -6.36
CA PRO A 73 -11.66 9.58 -6.73
C PRO A 73 -12.08 9.37 -8.19
N ARG A 74 -13.39 9.46 -8.48
CA ARG A 74 -13.92 9.31 -9.85
C ARG A 74 -13.23 10.24 -10.86
N VAL A 75 -12.92 11.48 -10.44
CA VAL A 75 -12.26 12.48 -11.28
C VAL A 75 -10.82 12.11 -11.69
N LEU A 76 -10.20 11.15 -11.00
CA LEU A 76 -8.84 10.67 -11.27
C LEU A 76 -8.81 9.28 -11.93
N LYS A 77 -9.98 8.66 -12.16
CA LYS A 77 -10.05 7.35 -12.82
C LYS A 77 -9.57 7.51 -14.28
N PRO A 78 -8.66 6.63 -14.78
CA PRO A 78 -8.25 6.68 -16.18
C PRO A 78 -9.47 6.54 -17.10
N LEU A 79 -9.59 7.43 -18.08
CA LEU A 79 -10.60 7.31 -19.14
C LEU A 79 -10.32 6.01 -19.92
N GLY A 80 -11.29 5.08 -19.93
CA GLY A 80 -11.20 3.83 -20.71
C GLY A 80 -11.16 2.52 -19.92
N SER A 81 -11.15 2.54 -18.58
CA SER A 81 -11.34 1.32 -17.78
C SER A 81 -12.82 1.15 -17.38
N CYS A 82 -13.61 0.63 -18.30
CA CYS A 82 -14.85 -0.09 -18.01
C CYS A 82 -14.54 -1.59 -18.02
#